data_AF-A0A966FW43-F1
#
_entry.id   AF-A0A966FW43-F1
#
_cell.length_a   1.000
_cell.length_b   1.000
_cell.length_c   1.000
_cell.angle_alpha   90.00
_cell.angle_beta   90.00
_cell.angle_gamma   90.00
#
_symmetry.space_group_name_H-M   'P 1'
#
loop_
_entity.id
_entity.type
_entity.pdbx_description
1 polymer ?
#
loop_
_entity_poly.entity_id
_entity_poly.type
_entity_poly.pdbx_seq_one_letter_code
_entity_poly.pdbx_strand_id
1 'polypeptide(L)'
;AQILLEHAGERIVVTGDYKRRPDPTCPPFEVTPCDIFITEATFGLPVFSHPPIAGEIGKLTERLAAHPEACVAVGAYALGKAQRVIAELRAAGHRDPIYLHGAMEKMCRLYEDHGVDLGELRLVSDYSKDDMRGHIVVCPPSALNDRWSRRLPDPITAMASGWMRVRQRARQRNVELPLVISDHADWGELTDTIREVNPQETWITHGREEALLRWCQLHQRPARALAMVGYEDEDD
;
A
#
# COMPACT_ATOMS: atom_id res chain seq x y z
N ALA A 1 12.12 -0.83 -5.21
CA ALA A 1 13.50 -0.53 -5.68
C ALA A 1 13.45 -0.44 -7.20
N GLN A 2 14.30 0.37 -7.82
CA GLN A 2 14.32 0.54 -9.27
C GLN A 2 15.56 -0.14 -9.87
N ILE A 3 15.49 -0.50 -11.15
CA ILE A 3 16.61 -1.06 -11.90
C ILE A 3 17.03 -0.03 -12.95
N LEU A 4 18.28 0.42 -12.89
CA LEU A 4 18.92 1.21 -13.95
C LEU A 4 19.76 0.26 -14.82
N LEU A 5 19.46 0.26 -16.12
CA LEU A 5 20.22 -0.45 -17.15
C LEU A 5 20.97 0.58 -17.99
N GLU A 6 22.27 0.37 -18.18
CA GLU A 6 23.12 1.22 -19.03
C GLU A 6 23.75 0.35 -20.10
N HIS A 7 23.42 0.64 -21.36
CA HIS A 7 23.93 -0.12 -22.50
C HIS A 7 24.11 0.76 -23.73
N ALA A 8 25.26 0.68 -24.39
CA ALA A 8 25.55 1.40 -25.64
C ALA A 8 25.26 2.93 -25.60
N GLY A 9 25.35 3.55 -24.42
CA GLY A 9 25.08 4.99 -24.22
C GLY A 9 23.60 5.33 -23.96
N GLU A 10 22.72 4.34 -23.89
CA GLU A 10 21.31 4.49 -23.52
C GLU A 10 21.08 4.06 -22.06
N ARG A 11 20.25 4.83 -21.34
CA ARG A 11 19.90 4.59 -19.93
C ARG A 11 18.42 4.26 -19.84
N ILE A 12 18.10 3.09 -19.29
CA ILE A 12 16.71 2.62 -19.11
C ILE A 12 16.46 2.43 -17.62
N VAL A 13 15.41 3.04 -17.09
CA VAL A 13 14.95 2.81 -15.73
C VAL A 13 13.69 1.97 -15.76
N VAL A 14 13.69 0.87 -15.00
CA VAL A 14 12.51 0.06 -14.71
C VAL A 14 12.11 0.29 -13.27
N THR A 15 10.92 0.87 -13.04
CA THR A 15 10.49 1.22 -11.68
C THR A 15 10.09 0.00 -10.84
N GLY A 16 9.49 -1.01 -11.47
CA GLY A 16 8.59 -1.92 -10.78
C GLY A 16 7.44 -1.14 -10.13
N ASP A 17 6.87 -1.68 -9.05
CA ASP A 17 5.96 -0.94 -8.20
C ASP A 17 6.71 0.11 -7.38
N TYR A 18 6.13 1.30 -7.28
CA TYR A 18 6.73 2.38 -6.50
C TYR A 18 5.69 3.34 -5.96
N LYS A 19 6.07 4.08 -4.92
CA LYS A 19 5.32 5.25 -4.41
C LYS A 19 6.28 6.39 -4.16
N ARG A 20 5.78 7.63 -4.18
CA ARG A 20 6.59 8.80 -3.84
C ARG A 20 6.39 9.29 -2.41
N ARG A 21 5.23 8.99 -1.82
CA ARG A 21 4.93 9.42 -0.45
C ARG A 21 5.97 8.89 0.55
N PRO A 22 6.31 9.68 1.57
CA PRO A 22 7.13 9.20 2.68
C PRO A 22 6.57 7.91 3.28
N ASP A 23 7.48 7.02 3.66
CA ASP A 23 7.18 5.78 4.37
C ASP A 23 8.28 5.58 5.43
N PRO A 24 7.93 5.39 6.71
CA PRO A 24 8.91 5.15 7.78
C PRO A 24 9.66 3.80 7.66
N THR A 25 9.26 2.93 6.74
CA THR A 25 9.79 1.56 6.58
C THR A 25 10.71 1.39 5.37
N CYS A 26 10.86 2.40 4.51
CA CYS A 26 11.76 2.34 3.38
C CYS A 26 12.31 3.73 2.98
N PRO A 27 13.45 3.80 2.28
CA PRO A 27 13.94 5.06 1.73
C PRO A 27 12.94 5.72 0.77
N PRO A 28 12.98 7.05 0.62
CA PRO A 28 12.19 7.76 -0.38
C PRO A 28 12.50 7.29 -1.81
N PHE A 29 11.53 7.45 -2.70
CA PHE A 29 11.74 7.24 -4.13
C PHE A 29 12.73 8.25 -4.70
N GLU A 30 13.69 7.78 -5.50
CA GLU A 30 14.71 8.59 -6.13
C GLU A 30 14.39 8.80 -7.62
N VAL A 31 14.24 10.05 -8.03
CA VAL A 31 14.06 10.38 -9.45
C VAL A 31 15.40 10.23 -10.16
N THR A 32 15.52 9.22 -11.02
CA THR A 32 16.73 8.93 -11.78
C THR A 32 16.54 9.34 -13.25
N PRO A 33 17.30 10.31 -13.79
CA PRO A 33 17.23 10.67 -15.20
C PRO A 33 17.62 9.50 -16.11
N CYS A 34 16.86 9.30 -17.19
CA CYS A 34 17.06 8.21 -18.15
C CYS A 34 16.50 8.56 -19.54
N ASP A 35 16.88 7.80 -20.57
CA ASP A 35 16.35 7.96 -21.91
C ASP A 35 14.97 7.29 -22.05
N ILE A 36 14.84 6.08 -21.48
CA ILE A 36 13.61 5.30 -21.48
C ILE A 36 13.18 5.06 -20.03
N PHE A 37 11.96 5.48 -19.70
CA PHE A 37 11.37 5.30 -18.37
C PHE A 37 10.24 4.28 -18.42
N ILE A 38 10.43 3.11 -17.79
CA ILE A 38 9.41 2.07 -17.70
C ILE A 38 8.71 2.18 -16.33
N THR A 39 7.41 2.50 -16.33
CA THR A 39 6.62 2.78 -15.13
C THR A 39 5.39 1.89 -14.99
N GLU A 40 5.01 1.56 -13.75
CA GLU A 40 3.70 0.97 -13.44
C GLU A 40 2.53 1.95 -13.69
N ALA A 41 1.31 1.41 -13.75
CA ALA A 41 0.06 2.14 -13.92
C ALA A 41 -1.07 1.55 -13.06
N THR A 42 -0.77 0.99 -11.89
CA THR A 42 -1.76 0.35 -11.00
C THR A 42 -2.91 1.29 -10.68
N PHE A 43 -2.57 2.56 -10.40
CA PHE A 43 -3.52 3.66 -10.19
C PHE A 43 -3.47 4.69 -11.32
N GLY A 44 -3.28 4.23 -12.56
CA GLY A 44 -3.16 5.03 -13.78
C GLY A 44 -4.43 5.75 -14.24
N LEU A 45 -5.44 5.96 -13.39
CA LEU A 45 -6.64 6.75 -13.71
C LEU A 45 -6.73 8.02 -12.83
N PRO A 46 -7.15 9.18 -13.38
CA PRO A 46 -7.25 10.45 -12.62
C PRO A 46 -8.10 10.42 -11.35
N VAL A 47 -9.02 9.47 -11.21
CA VAL A 47 -9.86 9.30 -10.03
C VAL A 47 -9.08 8.81 -8.80
N PHE A 48 -7.92 8.18 -9.02
CA PHE A 48 -7.06 7.70 -7.95
C PHE A 48 -6.14 8.81 -7.48
N SER A 49 -6.52 9.38 -6.33
CA SER A 49 -5.73 10.35 -5.58
C SER A 49 -5.74 9.90 -4.13
N HIS A 50 -4.57 9.63 -3.57
CA HIS A 50 -4.43 9.14 -2.20
C HIS A 50 -4.47 10.32 -1.22
N PRO A 51 -5.28 10.24 -0.14
CA PRO A 51 -5.27 11.27 0.90
C PRO A 51 -3.97 11.21 1.73
N PRO A 52 -3.68 12.22 2.55
CA PRO A 52 -2.59 12.16 3.52
C PRO A 52 -2.76 10.97 4.48
N ILE A 53 -1.69 10.18 4.66
CA ILE A 53 -1.75 8.94 5.46
C ILE A 53 -2.13 9.18 6.92
N ALA A 54 -1.71 10.30 7.50
CA ALA A 54 -2.06 10.67 8.88
C ALA A 54 -3.58 10.70 9.13
N GLY A 55 -4.37 11.14 8.14
CA GLY A 55 -5.83 11.11 8.24
C GLY A 55 -6.40 9.69 8.19
N GLU A 56 -5.80 8.80 7.40
CA GLU A 56 -6.20 7.40 7.34
C GLU A 56 -5.84 6.63 8.62
N ILE A 57 -4.67 6.91 9.21
CA ILE A 57 -4.27 6.36 10.51
C ILE A 57 -5.14 6.91 11.64
N GLY A 58 -5.48 8.20 11.61
CA GLY A 58 -6.39 8.82 12.57
C GLY A 58 -7.73 8.11 12.68
N LYS A 59 -8.29 7.65 11.55
CA LYS A 59 -9.53 6.85 11.54
C LYS A 59 -9.43 5.58 12.37
N LEU A 60 -8.28 4.89 12.37
CA LEU A 60 -8.07 3.69 13.18
C LEU A 60 -8.11 4.02 14.67
N THR A 61 -7.35 5.03 15.08
CA THR A 61 -7.25 5.43 16.49
C THR A 61 -8.56 6.01 17.01
N GLU A 62 -9.26 6.83 16.22
CA GLU A 62 -10.58 7.36 16.56
C GLU A 62 -11.60 6.24 16.72
N ARG A 63 -11.57 5.25 15.83
CA ARG A 63 -12.49 4.11 15.90
C ARG A 63 -12.24 3.26 17.15
N LEU A 64 -10.97 3.03 17.49
CA LEU A 64 -10.59 2.29 18.68
C LEU A 64 -11.05 3.01 19.96
N ALA A 65 -10.85 4.33 20.03
CA ALA A 65 -11.29 5.14 21.16
C ALA A 65 -12.81 5.17 21.34
N ALA A 66 -13.57 5.15 20.24
CA ALA A 66 -15.03 5.13 20.27
C ALA A 66 -15.62 3.77 20.66
N HIS A 67 -14.86 2.68 20.53
CA HIS A 67 -15.33 1.31 20.77
C HIS A 67 -14.31 0.52 21.62
N PRO A 68 -14.09 0.88 22.89
CA PRO A 68 -13.05 0.28 23.73
C PRO A 68 -13.26 -1.23 24.01
N GLU A 69 -14.49 -1.72 23.90
CA GLU A 69 -14.82 -3.14 24.09
C GLU A 69 -14.55 -4.01 22.86
N ALA A 70 -14.28 -3.38 21.70
CA ALA A 70 -14.00 -4.02 20.42
C ALA A 70 -12.51 -3.95 20.08
N CYS A 71 -12.06 -4.74 19.12
CA CYS A 71 -10.78 -4.52 18.43
C CYS A 71 -11.02 -3.95 17.03
N VAL A 72 -10.00 -3.30 16.47
CA VAL A 72 -9.99 -2.93 15.05
C VAL A 72 -9.11 -3.91 14.28
N ALA A 73 -9.72 -4.71 13.40
CA ALA A 73 -9.03 -5.70 12.57
C ALA A 73 -8.68 -5.08 11.21
N VAL A 74 -7.39 -4.85 10.96
CA VAL A 74 -6.86 -4.20 9.76
C VAL A 74 -6.35 -5.23 8.77
N GLY A 75 -7.06 -5.39 7.67
CA GLY A 75 -6.64 -6.19 6.52
C GLY A 75 -5.54 -5.48 5.73
N ALA A 76 -4.35 -6.07 5.71
CA ALA A 76 -3.19 -5.59 4.97
C ALA A 76 -2.39 -6.76 4.37
N TYR A 77 -1.73 -6.52 3.23
CA TYR A 77 -0.80 -7.50 2.67
C TYR A 77 0.37 -7.76 3.62
N ALA A 78 0.78 -9.02 3.70
CA ALA A 78 1.79 -9.48 4.66
C ALA A 78 3.15 -8.80 4.47
N LEU A 79 3.49 -8.44 3.22
CA LEU A 79 4.72 -7.74 2.85
C LEU A 79 4.40 -6.29 2.47
N GLY A 80 5.18 -5.35 3.02
CA GLY A 80 5.07 -3.91 2.76
C GLY A 80 3.92 -3.26 3.54
N LYS A 81 2.67 -3.60 3.20
CA LYS A 81 1.49 -2.88 3.69
C LYS A 81 1.31 -2.98 5.21
N ALA A 82 1.43 -4.18 5.77
CA ALA A 82 1.26 -4.40 7.20
C ALA A 82 2.29 -3.62 8.02
N GLN A 83 3.57 -3.70 7.63
CA GLN A 83 4.67 -3.04 8.31
C GLN A 83 4.52 -1.52 8.23
N ARG A 84 4.14 -1.00 7.07
CA ARG A 84 3.86 0.43 6.92
C ARG A 84 2.72 0.89 7.82
N VAL A 85 1.59 0.20 7.83
CA VAL A 85 0.46 0.57 8.71
C VAL A 85 0.90 0.60 10.18
N ILE A 86 1.67 -0.41 10.61
CA ILE A 86 2.21 -0.49 11.97
C ILE A 86 3.15 0.69 12.25
N ALA A 87 4.13 0.94 11.40
CA ALA A 87 5.11 2.01 11.59
C ALA A 87 4.46 3.41 11.55
N GLU A 88 3.44 3.62 10.72
CA GLU A 88 2.67 4.86 10.67
C GLU A 88 1.81 5.05 11.93
N LEU A 89 1.23 3.97 12.49
CA LEU A 89 0.60 4.00 13.82
C LEU A 89 1.62 4.39 14.91
N ARG A 90 2.84 3.85 14.86
CA ARG A 90 3.93 4.23 15.79
C ARG A 90 4.31 5.70 15.62
N ALA A 91 4.46 6.18 14.39
CA ALA A 91 4.74 7.58 14.09
C ALA A 91 3.62 8.52 14.60
N ALA A 92 2.36 8.07 14.52
CA ALA A 92 1.20 8.79 15.05
C ALA A 92 1.06 8.72 16.59
N GLY A 93 1.98 8.05 17.30
CA GLY A 93 2.01 7.99 18.76
C GLY A 93 1.32 6.78 19.38
N HIS A 94 0.85 5.81 18.60
CA HIS A 94 0.28 4.56 19.15
C HIS A 94 1.40 3.72 19.78
N ARG A 95 1.30 3.45 21.09
CA ARG A 95 2.33 2.71 21.86
C ARG A 95 1.84 1.36 22.37
N ASP A 96 0.53 1.12 22.38
CA ASP A 96 -0.03 -0.14 22.84
C ASP A 96 0.41 -1.31 21.93
N PRO A 97 0.38 -2.55 22.44
CA PRO A 97 0.66 -3.73 21.63
C PRO A 97 -0.26 -3.80 20.41
N ILE A 98 0.31 -4.17 19.26
CA ILE A 98 -0.45 -4.52 18.06
C ILE A 98 -0.44 -6.03 17.92
N TYR A 99 -1.61 -6.61 17.74
CA TYR A 99 -1.74 -8.05 17.58
C TYR A 99 -1.65 -8.45 16.10
N LEU A 100 -1.04 -9.59 15.82
CA LEU A 100 -0.80 -10.08 14.48
C LEU A 100 -1.47 -11.42 14.25
N HIS A 101 -2.10 -11.56 13.08
CA HIS A 101 -2.28 -12.88 12.48
C HIS A 101 -0.90 -13.49 12.18
N GLY A 102 -0.72 -14.80 12.43
CA GLY A 102 0.58 -15.48 12.25
C GLY A 102 1.21 -15.33 10.86
N ALA A 103 0.40 -15.24 9.80
CA ALA A 103 0.87 -14.95 8.45
C ALA A 103 1.62 -13.60 8.28
N MET A 104 1.44 -12.64 9.19
CA MET A 104 2.16 -11.35 9.17
C MET A 104 3.56 -11.44 9.79
N GLU A 105 3.75 -12.41 10.69
CA GLU A 105 4.87 -12.42 11.65
C GLU A 105 6.23 -12.43 10.97
N LYS A 106 6.44 -13.34 10.02
CA LYS A 106 7.76 -13.51 9.39
C LYS A 106 8.24 -12.24 8.71
N MET A 107 7.35 -11.51 8.06
CA MET A 107 7.70 -10.26 7.38
C MET A 107 7.91 -9.11 8.36
N CYS A 108 7.10 -9.01 9.43
CA CYS A 108 7.36 -8.02 10.48
C CYS A 108 8.72 -8.24 11.14
N ARG A 109 9.05 -9.49 11.52
CA ARG A 109 10.36 -9.84 12.10
C ARG A 109 11.51 -9.49 11.14
N LEU A 110 11.36 -9.77 9.85
CA LEU A 110 12.36 -9.42 8.85
C LEU A 110 12.60 -7.90 8.80
N TYR A 111 11.54 -7.09 8.90
CA TYR A 111 11.69 -5.63 8.94
C TYR A 111 12.42 -5.16 10.22
N GLU A 112 12.13 -5.77 11.37
CA GLU A 112 12.84 -5.50 12.63
C GLU A 112 14.33 -5.90 12.55
N ASP A 113 14.64 -7.05 11.94
CA ASP A 113 16.03 -7.49 11.68
C ASP A 113 16.79 -6.49 10.78
N HIS A 114 16.07 -5.76 9.93
CA HIS A 114 16.60 -4.67 9.10
C HIS A 114 16.51 -3.28 9.76
N GLY A 115 16.18 -3.20 11.05
CA GLY A 115 16.23 -1.97 11.84
C GLY A 115 14.98 -1.10 11.77
N VAL A 116 13.85 -1.61 11.25
CA VAL A 116 12.57 -0.91 11.29
C VAL A 116 11.89 -1.20 12.64
N ASP A 117 11.77 -0.19 13.50
CA ASP A 117 11.09 -0.32 14.79
C ASP A 117 9.57 -0.38 14.61
N LEU A 118 9.01 -1.58 14.77
CA LEU A 118 7.57 -1.83 14.73
C LEU A 118 6.90 -1.81 16.12
N GLY A 119 7.69 -1.60 17.18
CA GLY A 119 7.24 -1.64 18.57
C GLY A 119 6.76 -3.03 19.01
N GLU A 120 5.97 -3.10 20.08
CA GLU A 120 5.52 -4.39 20.61
C GLU A 120 4.46 -5.06 19.70
N LEU A 121 4.80 -6.23 19.19
CA LEU A 121 3.93 -7.08 18.35
C LEU A 121 3.63 -8.40 19.06
N ARG A 122 2.36 -8.83 19.05
CA ARG A 122 1.90 -10.06 19.73
C ARG A 122 1.14 -10.96 18.77
N LEU A 123 1.35 -12.27 18.80
CA LEU A 123 0.56 -13.18 17.96
C LEU A 123 -0.82 -13.40 18.56
N VAL A 124 -1.87 -13.27 17.74
CA VAL A 124 -3.26 -13.55 18.17
C VAL A 124 -3.42 -14.98 18.72
N SER A 125 -2.61 -15.95 18.27
CA SER A 125 -2.69 -17.34 18.74
C SER A 125 -2.36 -17.52 20.22
N ASP A 126 -1.65 -16.57 20.81
CA ASP A 126 -1.02 -16.73 22.13
C ASP A 126 -1.83 -16.05 23.23
N TYR A 127 -2.94 -15.39 22.86
CA TYR A 127 -3.76 -14.57 23.76
C TYR A 127 -5.24 -14.91 23.64
N SER A 128 -5.99 -14.56 24.68
CA SER A 128 -7.44 -14.73 24.73
C SER A 128 -8.15 -13.60 23.98
N LYS A 129 -9.46 -13.80 23.75
CA LYS A 129 -10.32 -12.80 23.11
C LYS A 129 -10.36 -11.49 23.89
N ASP A 130 -10.34 -11.55 25.21
CA ASP A 130 -10.46 -10.35 26.06
C ASP A 130 -9.17 -9.52 26.09
N ASP A 131 -8.00 -10.14 25.90
CA ASP A 131 -6.70 -9.45 25.86
C ASP A 131 -6.56 -8.49 24.65
N MET A 132 -7.41 -8.66 23.64
CA MET A 132 -7.37 -7.88 22.39
C MET A 132 -8.42 -6.75 22.36
N ARG A 133 -9.22 -6.56 23.42
CA ARG A 133 -10.18 -5.45 23.50
C ARG A 133 -9.44 -4.12 23.53
N GLY A 134 -9.92 -3.15 22.75
CA GLY A 134 -9.26 -1.85 22.65
C GLY A 134 -7.91 -1.89 21.96
N HIS A 135 -7.58 -2.97 21.22
CA HIS A 135 -6.34 -3.09 20.46
C HIS A 135 -6.55 -3.15 18.95
N ILE A 136 -5.48 -2.82 18.22
CA ILE A 136 -5.38 -3.00 16.78
C ILE A 136 -4.87 -4.42 16.49
N VAL A 137 -5.49 -5.09 15.53
CA VAL A 137 -5.10 -6.40 15.05
C VAL A 137 -4.80 -6.29 13.56
N VAL A 138 -3.64 -6.74 13.10
CA VAL A 138 -3.26 -6.74 11.67
C VAL A 138 -3.33 -8.16 11.11
N CYS A 139 -4.00 -8.32 9.97
CA CYS A 139 -4.23 -9.64 9.36
C CYS A 139 -4.24 -9.59 7.82
N PRO A 140 -4.14 -10.74 7.12
CA PRO A 140 -4.37 -10.78 5.68
C PRO A 140 -5.80 -10.33 5.36
N PRO A 141 -6.07 -9.69 4.21
CA PRO A 141 -7.43 -9.30 3.83
C PRO A 141 -8.41 -10.48 3.79
N SER A 142 -7.95 -11.68 3.42
CA SER A 142 -8.76 -12.91 3.41
C SER A 142 -9.21 -13.36 4.81
N ALA A 143 -8.51 -12.95 5.86
CA ALA A 143 -8.81 -13.35 7.24
C ALA A 143 -9.90 -12.48 7.90
N LEU A 144 -10.22 -11.30 7.34
CA LEU A 144 -11.21 -10.37 7.90
C LEU A 144 -12.58 -11.02 8.08
N ASN A 145 -13.02 -11.78 7.07
CA ASN A 145 -14.35 -12.40 7.03
C ASN A 145 -14.32 -13.93 7.24
N ASP A 146 -13.14 -14.51 7.51
CA ASP A 146 -12.99 -15.95 7.73
C ASP A 146 -13.26 -16.34 9.20
N ARG A 147 -13.40 -17.64 9.48
CA ARG A 147 -13.58 -18.21 10.82
C ARG A 147 -12.51 -17.74 11.81
N TRP A 148 -11.31 -17.41 11.35
CA TRP A 148 -10.26 -16.86 12.19
C TRP A 148 -10.70 -15.59 12.94
N SER A 149 -11.39 -14.65 12.28
CA SER A 149 -11.77 -13.37 12.90
C SER A 149 -12.77 -13.53 14.05
N ARG A 150 -13.47 -14.66 14.14
CA ARG A 150 -14.39 -14.97 15.27
C ARG A 150 -13.68 -15.06 16.62
N ARG A 151 -12.35 -15.27 16.61
CA ARG A 151 -11.50 -15.26 17.81
C ARG A 151 -11.29 -13.85 18.38
N LEU A 152 -11.57 -12.81 17.60
CA LEU A 152 -11.38 -11.42 17.97
C LEU A 152 -12.62 -10.87 18.72
N PRO A 153 -12.44 -9.90 19.64
CA PRO A 153 -13.51 -9.20 20.35
C PRO A 153 -14.21 -8.21 19.41
N ASP A 154 -15.44 -8.55 19.02
CA ASP A 154 -16.33 -7.71 18.21
C ASP A 154 -15.60 -6.93 17.10
N PRO A 155 -14.93 -7.63 16.15
CA PRO A 155 -13.93 -7.00 15.31
C PRO A 155 -14.54 -6.00 14.34
N ILE A 156 -14.14 -4.73 14.48
CA ILE A 156 -14.45 -3.68 13.51
C ILE A 156 -13.49 -3.84 12.34
N THR A 157 -14.04 -4.11 11.16
CA THR A 157 -13.23 -4.44 9.99
C THR A 157 -12.70 -3.19 9.29
N ALA A 158 -11.38 -3.11 9.14
CA ALA A 158 -10.69 -2.09 8.35
C ALA A 158 -9.87 -2.75 7.24
N MET A 159 -9.68 -2.08 6.11
CA MET A 159 -8.83 -2.60 5.03
C MET A 159 -7.95 -1.49 4.45
N ALA A 160 -6.65 -1.75 4.37
CA ALA A 160 -5.64 -0.83 3.85
C ALA A 160 -5.33 -1.12 2.37
N SER A 161 -5.94 -0.36 1.46
CA SER A 161 -5.68 -0.47 0.01
C SER A 161 -6.02 0.83 -0.73
N GLY A 162 -5.24 1.20 -1.75
CA GLY A 162 -5.59 2.33 -2.63
C GLY A 162 -6.95 2.15 -3.30
N TRP A 163 -7.35 0.90 -3.55
CA TRP A 163 -8.66 0.53 -4.08
C TRP A 163 -9.84 0.87 -3.15
N MET A 164 -9.59 1.15 -1.87
CA MET A 164 -10.63 1.58 -0.93
C MET A 164 -11.20 2.96 -1.27
N ARG A 165 -10.59 3.67 -2.22
CA ARG A 165 -11.18 4.86 -2.85
C ARG A 165 -12.50 4.54 -3.58
N VAL A 166 -12.66 3.32 -4.09
CA VAL A 166 -13.85 2.87 -4.82
C VAL A 166 -14.89 2.33 -3.84
N ARG A 167 -15.96 3.10 -3.61
CA ARG A 167 -17.04 2.76 -2.66
C ARG A 167 -17.64 1.37 -2.89
N GLN A 168 -17.76 0.93 -4.14
CA GLN A 168 -18.28 -0.41 -4.47
C GLN A 168 -17.37 -1.52 -3.95
N ARG A 169 -16.04 -1.38 -4.09
CA ARG A 169 -15.07 -2.39 -3.61
C ARG A 169 -15.11 -2.51 -2.07
N ALA A 170 -15.23 -1.39 -1.36
CA ALA A 170 -15.38 -1.41 0.10
C ALA A 170 -16.66 -2.16 0.55
N ARG A 171 -17.79 -1.91 -0.13
CA ARG A 171 -19.07 -2.61 0.14
C ARG A 171 -19.00 -4.09 -0.18
N GLN A 172 -18.44 -4.48 -1.33
CA GLN A 172 -18.31 -5.88 -1.74
C GLN A 172 -17.48 -6.70 -0.75
N ARG A 173 -16.50 -6.08 -0.09
CA ARG A 173 -15.66 -6.74 0.91
C ARG A 173 -16.21 -6.64 2.35
N ASN A 174 -17.40 -6.05 2.54
CA ASN A 174 -18.01 -5.80 3.85
C ASN A 174 -17.07 -5.09 4.84
N VAL A 175 -16.25 -4.16 4.35
CA VAL A 175 -15.31 -3.40 5.18
C VAL A 175 -16.01 -2.18 5.77
N GLU A 176 -16.01 -2.07 7.09
CA GLU A 176 -16.61 -0.93 7.80
C GLU A 176 -15.74 0.33 7.70
N LEU A 177 -14.42 0.16 7.77
CA LEU A 177 -13.44 1.24 7.73
C LEU A 177 -12.50 1.12 6.51
N PRO A 178 -12.91 1.65 5.34
CA PRO A 178 -12.04 1.69 4.16
C PRO A 178 -10.90 2.69 4.38
N LEU A 179 -9.66 2.19 4.36
CA LEU A 179 -8.45 3.00 4.49
C LEU A 179 -7.75 3.11 3.14
N VAL A 180 -7.63 4.33 2.61
CA VAL A 180 -7.00 4.60 1.32
C VAL A 180 -5.48 4.69 1.51
N ILE A 181 -4.87 3.53 1.78
CA ILE A 181 -3.43 3.37 1.98
C ILE A 181 -2.89 2.44 0.89
N SER A 182 -2.07 3.01 0.00
CA SER A 182 -1.47 2.29 -1.13
C SER A 182 0.05 2.38 -1.09
N ASP A 183 0.70 1.29 -1.48
CA ASP A 183 2.16 1.26 -1.68
C ASP A 183 2.58 1.57 -3.13
N HIS A 184 1.62 2.00 -3.94
CA HIS A 184 1.79 2.44 -5.32
C HIS A 184 1.52 3.94 -5.47
N ALA A 185 2.12 4.54 -6.47
CA ALA A 185 1.93 5.93 -6.87
C ALA A 185 0.49 6.16 -7.32
N ASP A 186 -0.15 7.21 -6.82
CA ASP A 186 -1.41 7.68 -7.39
C ASP A 186 -1.22 8.41 -8.73
N TRP A 187 -2.33 8.84 -9.35
CA TRP A 187 -2.28 9.55 -10.63
C TRP A 187 -1.37 10.79 -10.63
N GLY A 188 -1.43 11.58 -9.55
CA GLY A 188 -0.59 12.77 -9.41
C GLY A 188 0.87 12.39 -9.32
N GLU A 189 1.19 11.41 -8.47
CA GLU A 189 2.55 10.90 -8.30
C GLU A 189 3.12 10.31 -9.59
N LEU A 190 2.34 9.52 -10.33
CA LEU A 190 2.73 8.96 -11.64
C LEU A 190 3.06 10.08 -12.64
N THR A 191 2.14 11.02 -12.82
CA THR A 191 2.30 12.11 -13.81
C THR A 191 3.42 13.07 -13.44
N ASP A 192 3.62 13.36 -12.15
CA ASP A 192 4.74 14.17 -11.67
C ASP A 192 6.08 13.43 -11.82
N THR A 193 6.11 12.12 -11.60
CA THR A 193 7.33 11.32 -11.85
C THR A 193 7.76 11.43 -13.32
N ILE A 194 6.83 11.23 -14.25
CA ILE A 194 7.13 11.32 -15.69
C ILE A 194 7.61 12.72 -16.06
N ARG A 195 7.06 13.78 -15.44
CA ARG A 195 7.52 15.17 -15.67
C ARG A 195 8.94 15.39 -15.17
N GLU A 196 9.27 14.90 -13.98
CA GLU A 196 10.56 15.10 -13.33
C GLU A 196 11.68 14.27 -13.95
N VAL A 197 11.40 13.00 -14.29
CA VAL A 197 12.35 12.14 -15.02
C VAL A 197 12.62 12.72 -16.41
N ASN A 198 11.58 13.27 -17.06
CA ASN A 198 11.63 13.86 -18.40
C ASN A 198 12.37 12.99 -19.44
N PRO A 199 11.97 11.72 -19.61
CA PRO A 199 12.66 10.80 -20.52
C PRO A 199 12.37 11.15 -21.99
N GLN A 200 13.16 10.58 -22.90
CA GLN A 200 12.87 10.63 -24.33
C GLN A 200 11.61 9.83 -24.67
N GLU A 201 11.40 8.69 -24.00
CA GLU A 201 10.21 7.86 -24.14
C GLU A 201 9.78 7.23 -22.80
N THR A 202 8.47 7.14 -22.56
CA THR A 202 7.89 6.44 -21.39
C THR A 202 7.20 5.16 -21.81
N TRP A 203 7.55 4.02 -21.21
CA TRP A 203 6.85 2.75 -21.44
C TRP A 203 6.00 2.41 -20.23
N ILE A 204 4.73 2.12 -20.45
CA ILE A 204 3.75 1.95 -19.38
C ILE A 204 3.39 0.47 -19.27
N THR A 205 3.32 -0.05 -18.05
CA THR A 205 2.97 -1.44 -17.77
C THR A 205 2.16 -1.55 -16.46
N HIS A 206 1.78 -2.77 -16.06
CA HIS A 206 1.10 -3.08 -14.80
C HIS A 206 -0.11 -2.16 -14.51
N GLY A 207 -1.20 -2.34 -15.26
CA GLY A 207 -2.49 -1.67 -15.02
C GLY A 207 -3.13 -1.05 -16.27
N ARG A 208 -4.10 -0.16 -16.06
CA ARG A 208 -4.83 0.52 -17.15
C ARG A 208 -4.01 1.66 -17.74
N GLU A 209 -3.30 1.36 -18.80
CA GLU A 209 -2.35 2.25 -19.47
C GLU A 209 -3.00 3.37 -20.30
N GLU A 210 -4.26 3.24 -20.73
CA GLU A 210 -4.84 4.12 -21.75
C GLU A 210 -4.94 5.57 -21.30
N ALA A 211 -5.30 5.80 -20.03
CA ALA A 211 -5.42 7.15 -19.49
C ALA A 211 -4.04 7.81 -19.33
N LEU A 212 -3.03 7.07 -18.88
CA LEU A 212 -1.67 7.59 -18.72
C LEU A 212 -1.00 7.84 -20.08
N LEU A 213 -1.24 6.97 -21.08
CA LEU A 213 -0.86 7.18 -22.48
C LEU A 213 -1.50 8.45 -23.04
N ARG A 214 -2.80 8.62 -22.83
CA ARG A 214 -3.52 9.82 -23.27
C ARG A 214 -2.98 11.08 -22.61
N TRP A 215 -2.64 11.02 -21.33
CA TRP A 215 -2.02 12.13 -20.63
C TRP A 215 -0.64 12.48 -21.21
N CYS A 216 0.21 11.49 -21.49
CA CYS A 216 1.51 11.72 -22.13
C CYS A 216 1.35 12.40 -23.49
N GLN A 217 0.41 11.94 -24.31
CA GLN A 217 0.09 12.54 -25.61
C GLN A 217 -0.32 14.01 -25.48
N LEU A 218 -1.22 14.34 -24.54
CA LEU A 218 -1.68 15.71 -24.30
C LEU A 218 -0.56 16.63 -23.80
N HIS A 219 0.45 16.08 -23.14
CA HIS A 219 1.62 16.80 -22.65
C HIS A 219 2.83 16.72 -23.60
N GLN A 220 2.64 16.25 -24.84
CA GLN A 220 3.69 16.15 -25.87
C GLN A 220 4.89 15.30 -25.43
N ARG A 221 4.63 14.24 -24.66
CA ARG A 221 5.63 13.28 -24.18
C ARG A 221 5.47 11.96 -24.92
N PRO A 222 6.50 11.45 -25.62
CA PRO A 222 6.44 10.15 -26.27
C PRO A 222 6.20 9.04 -25.25
N ALA A 223 5.18 8.22 -25.46
CA ALA A 223 4.87 7.10 -24.60
C ALA A 223 4.22 5.96 -25.36
N ARG A 224 4.40 4.73 -24.86
CA ARG A 224 3.79 3.52 -25.42
C ARG A 224 3.45 2.49 -24.34
N ALA A 225 2.46 1.67 -24.65
CA ALA A 225 2.14 0.45 -23.91
C ALA A 225 3.29 -0.54 -24.01
N LEU A 226 3.72 -1.11 -22.87
CA LEU A 226 4.62 -2.25 -22.86
C LEU A 226 3.77 -3.52 -22.83
N ALA A 227 3.53 -4.09 -24.01
CA ALA A 227 2.83 -5.36 -24.15
C ALA A 227 3.66 -6.49 -23.53
N MET A 228 3.39 -6.80 -22.26
CA MET A 228 3.95 -7.94 -21.56
C MET A 228 3.16 -9.19 -21.98
N VAL A 229 3.77 -10.04 -22.81
CA VAL A 229 3.14 -11.30 -23.23
C VAL A 229 2.99 -12.20 -21.99
N GLY A 230 1.74 -12.46 -21.56
CA GLY A 230 1.41 -13.49 -20.57
C GLY A 230 0.97 -13.05 -19.17
N TYR A 231 0.79 -11.74 -18.92
CA TYR A 231 0.22 -11.23 -17.66
C TYR A 231 -1.11 -10.53 -17.94
N GLU A 232 -2.23 -11.22 -17.70
CA GLU A 232 -3.55 -10.58 -17.53
C GLU A 232 -3.67 -10.11 -16.07
N ASP A 233 -4.37 -8.98 -15.89
CA ASP A 233 -4.57 -8.23 -14.64
C ASP A 233 -4.54 -9.10 -13.35
N GLU A 234 -3.64 -8.81 -12.41
CA GLU A 234 -3.56 -9.48 -11.08
C GLU A 234 -4.74 -9.19 -10.14
N ASP A 235 -5.85 -8.64 -10.68
CA ASP A 235 -6.93 -8.04 -9.91
C ASP A 235 -8.26 -8.83 -9.99
N ASP A 236 -8.20 -10.13 -10.35
CA ASP A 236 -9.27 -11.13 -10.15
C ASP A 236 -9.09 -11.92 -8.84
#